data_AF-A0A844GWW7-F1
#
_entry.id   AF-A0A844GWW7-F1
#
_cell.length_a   1.000
_cell.length_b   1.000
_cell.length_c   1.000
_cell.angle_alpha   90.00
_cell.angle_beta   90.00
_cell.angle_gamma   90.00
#
_symmetry.space_group_name_H-M   'P 1'
#
loop_
_entity.id
_entity.type
_entity.pdbx_description
1 polymer ?
#
loop_
_entity_poly.entity_id
_entity_poly.type
_entity_poly.pdbx_seq_one_letter_code
_entity_poly.pdbx_strand_id
1 'polypeptide(L)'
;MLEINTKLTEKTADKLAYIQTQTQEEINQILELAIDNYYQKIKGKQKTSLELLEESGLIGCISAEPDLSTNYKSVIGEGLESKYDHC
;
A
#
# COMPACT_ATOMS: atom_id res chain seq x y z
N MET A 1 -24.20 -13.66 11.57
CA MET A 1 -23.62 -13.03 12.77
C MET A 1 -22.73 -14.07 13.44
N LEU A 2 -21.49 -13.71 13.76
CA LEU A 2 -20.58 -14.58 14.49
C LEU A 2 -20.56 -14.11 15.96
N GLU A 3 -20.72 -15.03 16.91
CA GLU A 3 -20.62 -14.72 18.33
C GLU A 3 -19.22 -15.04 18.86
N ILE A 4 -18.65 -14.13 19.64
CA ILE A 4 -17.31 -14.27 20.23
C ILE A 4 -17.44 -14.20 21.75
N ASN A 5 -17.00 -15.26 22.43
CA ASN A 5 -16.89 -15.30 23.89
C ASN A 5 -15.42 -15.24 24.28
N THR A 6 -15.01 -14.15 24.91
CA THR A 6 -13.62 -13.95 25.37
C THR A 6 -13.58 -13.23 26.71
N LYS A 7 -12.46 -13.37 27.43
CA LYS A 7 -12.23 -12.69 28.70
C LYS A 7 -11.20 -11.59 28.50
N LEU A 8 -11.52 -10.38 28.97
CA LEU A 8 -10.58 -9.26 28.98
C LEU A 8 -9.83 -9.24 30.32
N THR A 9 -8.56 -8.83 30.27
CA THR A 9 -7.84 -8.45 31.49
C THR A 9 -8.43 -7.16 32.05
N GLU A 10 -8.30 -6.94 33.35
CA GLU A 10 -8.77 -5.71 34.04
C GLU A 10 -8.29 -4.44 33.32
N LYS A 11 -6.98 -4.36 33.05
CA LYS A 11 -6.37 -3.26 32.30
C LYS A 11 -6.98 -3.02 30.90
N THR A 12 -7.46 -4.07 30.24
CA THR A 12 -8.09 -3.95 28.91
C THR A 12 -9.55 -3.55 29.02
N ALA A 13 -10.24 -4.04 30.05
CA ALA A 13 -11.61 -3.62 30.38
C ALA A 13 -11.65 -2.12 30.73
N ASP A 14 -10.68 -1.62 31.51
CA ASP A 14 -10.59 -0.19 31.86
C ASP A 14 -10.42 0.69 30.62
N LYS A 15 -9.58 0.25 29.67
CA LYS A 15 -9.39 0.95 28.40
C LYS A 15 -10.66 0.96 27.56
N LEU A 16 -11.37 -0.17 27.51
CA LEU A 16 -12.62 -0.28 26.77
C LEU A 16 -13.69 0.64 27.37
N ALA A 17 -13.83 0.64 28.70
CA ALA A 17 -14.73 1.55 29.42
C ALA A 17 -14.37 3.01 29.15
N TYR A 18 -13.08 3.37 29.19
CA TYR A 18 -12.62 4.71 28.86
C TYR A 18 -13.05 5.12 27.43
N ILE A 19 -12.77 4.29 26.42
CA ILE A 19 -13.15 4.57 25.02
C ILE A 19 -14.66 4.78 24.92
N GLN A 20 -15.46 3.91 25.52
CA GLN A 20 -16.91 4.02 25.53
C GLN A 20 -17.39 5.36 26.14
N THR A 21 -16.80 5.80 27.26
CA THR A 21 -17.19 7.08 27.89
C THR A 21 -16.83 8.29 27.03
N GLN A 22 -15.72 8.26 26.29
CA GLN A 22 -15.25 9.39 25.48
C GLN A 22 -15.97 9.48 24.13
N THR A 23 -16.32 8.34 23.54
CA THR A 23 -16.90 8.25 22.18
C THR A 23 -18.41 8.16 22.19
N GLN A 24 -19.02 7.72 23.31
CA GLN A 24 -20.44 7.38 23.41
C GLN A 24 -20.88 6.26 22.44
N GLU A 25 -19.92 5.48 21.93
CA GLU A 25 -20.18 4.36 21.03
C GLU A 25 -20.53 3.09 21.81
N GLU A 26 -21.32 2.22 21.20
CA GLU A 26 -21.62 0.91 21.75
C GLU A 26 -20.39 -0.01 21.66
N ILE A 27 -20.27 -0.96 22.60
CA ILE A 27 -19.13 -1.90 22.64
C ILE A 27 -18.94 -2.61 21.29
N ASN A 28 -20.02 -3.00 20.63
CA ASN A 28 -19.96 -3.68 19.34
C ASN A 28 -19.33 -2.80 18.25
N GLN A 29 -19.67 -1.50 18.21
CA GLN A 29 -19.11 -0.55 17.25
C GLN A 29 -17.62 -0.33 17.51
N ILE A 30 -17.24 -0.18 18.78
CA ILE A 30 -15.84 -0.05 19.20
C ILE A 30 -15.04 -1.28 18.76
N LEU A 31 -15.59 -2.48 18.94
CA LEU A 31 -14.94 -3.72 18.52
C LEU A 31 -14.83 -3.83 17.01
N GLU A 32 -15.86 -3.48 16.25
CA GLU A 32 -15.81 -3.44 14.77
C GLU A 32 -14.70 -2.50 14.28
N LEU A 33 -14.66 -1.27 14.81
CA LEU A 33 -13.62 -0.29 14.48
C LEU A 33 -12.22 -0.78 14.88
N ALA A 34 -12.07 -1.37 16.06
CA ALA A 34 -10.78 -1.89 16.51
C ALA A 34 -10.30 -3.06 15.65
N ILE A 35 -11.21 -3.95 15.25
CA ILE A 35 -10.91 -5.08 14.36
C ILE A 35 -10.55 -4.58 12.97
N ASP A 36 -11.29 -3.64 12.39
CA ASP A 36 -10.96 -3.08 11.08
C ASP A 36 -9.60 -2.37 11.11
N ASN A 37 -9.34 -1.53 12.12
CA ASN A 37 -8.03 -0.90 12.29
C ASN A 37 -6.89 -1.93 12.43
N TYR A 38 -7.10 -3.02 13.17
CA TYR A 38 -6.11 -4.08 13.31
C TYR A 38 -5.92 -4.87 12.01
N TYR A 39 -7.01 -5.12 11.28
CA TYR A 39 -6.99 -5.73 9.95
C TYR A 39 -6.23 -4.86 8.96
N GLN A 40 -6.51 -3.56 8.90
CA GLN A 40 -5.76 -2.60 8.08
C GLN A 40 -4.31 -2.48 8.52
N LYS A 41 -3.99 -2.63 9.81
CA LYS A 41 -2.59 -2.67 10.25
C LYS A 41 -1.85 -3.91 9.74
N ILE A 42 -2.50 -5.07 9.69
CA ILE A 42 -1.92 -6.31 9.18
C ILE A 42 -1.83 -6.28 7.65
N LYS A 43 -2.93 -5.93 6.99
CA LYS A 43 -3.04 -5.84 5.53
C LYS A 43 -2.24 -4.69 4.94
N GLY A 44 -2.20 -3.58 5.68
CA GLY A 44 -1.41 -2.38 5.44
C GLY A 44 0.01 -2.46 5.99
N LYS A 45 0.57 -3.68 6.16
CA LYS A 45 1.94 -3.90 5.65
C LYS A 45 1.91 -3.52 4.17
N GLN A 46 1.98 -2.22 3.91
CA GLN A 46 1.98 -1.65 2.59
C GLN A 46 3.12 -2.31 1.84
N LYS A 47 2.82 -2.70 0.61
CA LYS A 47 3.86 -3.00 -0.37
C LYS A 47 4.89 -1.89 -0.27
N THR A 48 6.13 -2.28 -0.03
CA THR A 48 7.27 -1.38 -0.09
C THR A 48 7.22 -0.63 -1.42
N SER A 49 7.84 0.54 -1.49
CA SER A 49 7.94 1.27 -2.75
C SER A 49 8.49 0.36 -3.88
N LEU A 50 9.39 -0.56 -3.55
CA LEU A 50 9.88 -1.56 -4.51
C LEU A 50 8.78 -2.50 -5.01
N GLU A 51 8.01 -3.13 -4.12
CA GLU A 51 6.90 -4.03 -4.49
C GLU A 51 5.82 -3.31 -5.33
N LEU A 52 5.57 -2.03 -5.06
CA LEU A 52 4.66 -1.22 -5.88
C LEU A 52 5.23 -0.94 -7.28
N LEU A 53 6.53 -0.68 -7.38
CA LEU A 53 7.20 -0.44 -8.66
C LEU A 53 7.27 -1.72 -9.50
N GLU A 54 7.58 -2.86 -8.88
CA GLU A 54 7.59 -4.19 -9.54
C GLU A 54 6.21 -4.54 -10.11
N GLU A 55 5.13 -4.33 -9.35
CA GLU A 55 3.77 -4.60 -9.81
C GLU A 55 3.28 -3.64 -10.88
N SER A 56 3.76 -2.39 -10.88
CA SER A 56 3.43 -1.42 -11.94
C SER A 56 4.06 -1.79 -13.29
N GLY A 57 4.91 -2.82 -13.34
CA GLY A 57 5.70 -3.17 -14.52
C GLY A 57 6.86 -2.19 -14.75
N LEU A 58 7.20 -1.35 -13.76
CA LEU A 58 8.38 -0.49 -13.84
C LEU A 58 9.63 -1.34 -13.68
N ILE A 59 10.20 -1.77 -14.81
CA ILE A 59 11.54 -2.32 -14.85
C ILE A 59 12.50 -1.12 -14.84
N GLY A 60 13.03 -0.78 -13.66
CA GLY A 60 13.96 0.33 -13.44
C GLY A 60 15.35 0.16 -14.09
N CYS A 61 15.53 -0.84 -14.95
CA CYS A 61 16.74 -1.10 -15.67
C CYS A 61 16.56 -0.69 -17.13
N ILE A 62 16.97 0.53 -17.47
CA ILE A 62 17.27 0.86 -18.86
C ILE A 62 18.69 0.37 -19.12
N SER A 63 18.89 -0.46 -20.13
CA SER A 63 20.22 -0.70 -20.67
C SER A 63 20.36 0.25 -21.84
N ALA A 64 21.20 1.26 -21.67
CA ALA A 64 21.44 2.30 -22.65
C ALA A 64 22.91 2.72 -22.62
N GLU A 65 23.33 3.42 -23.66
CA GLU A 65 24.67 3.96 -23.77
C GLU A 65 24.98 4.92 -22.59
N PRO A 66 26.22 4.95 -22.09
CA PRO A 66 26.59 5.81 -20.95
C PRO A 66 26.30 7.30 -21.18
N ASP A 67 26.24 7.74 -22.44
CA ASP A 67 25.97 9.10 -22.86
C ASP A 67 24.50 9.33 -23.26
N LEU A 68 23.57 8.38 -22.98
CA LEU A 68 22.16 8.54 -23.33
C LEU A 68 21.59 9.88 -22.83
N SER A 69 21.96 10.31 -21.61
CA SER A 69 21.46 11.57 -21.05
C SER A 69 21.82 12.81 -21.89
N THR A 70 22.92 12.77 -22.64
CA THR A 70 23.38 13.88 -23.47
C THR A 70 22.90 13.78 -24.92
N ASN A 71 22.61 12.57 -25.40
CA ASN A 71 22.25 12.31 -26.80
C ASN A 71 20.83 11.74 -27.02
N TYR A 72 20.00 11.58 -25.98
CA TYR A 72 18.72 10.84 -26.03
C TYR A 72 17.79 11.27 -27.17
N LYS A 73 17.79 12.55 -27.54
CA LYS A 73 16.92 13.04 -28.63
C LYS A 73 17.30 12.42 -29.98
N SER A 74 18.60 12.25 -30.26
CA SER A 74 19.07 11.62 -31.50
C SER A 74 18.76 10.13 -31.47
N VAL A 75 19.14 9.45 -30.38
CA VAL A 75 18.95 8.00 -30.22
C VAL A 75 17.47 7.60 -30.33
N ILE A 76 16.58 8.35 -29.67
CA ILE A 76 15.13 8.10 -29.76
C ILE A 76 14.60 8.44 -31.16
N GLY A 77 15.07 9.51 -31.78
CA GLY A 77 14.68 9.89 -33.14
C GLY A 77 15.02 8.82 -34.16
N GLU A 78 16.28 8.39 -34.19
CA GLU A 78 16.79 7.33 -35.06
C GLU A 78 16.07 5.99 -34.81
N GLY A 79 15.82 5.65 -33.54
CA GLY A 79 15.08 4.45 -33.17
C GLY A 79 13.62 4.47 -33.64
N LEU A 80 12.95 5.62 -33.59
CA LEU A 80 11.58 5.79 -34.07
C LEU A 80 11.51 5.75 -35.59
N GLU A 81 12.44 6.42 -36.28
CA GLU A 81 12.58 6.33 -37.73
C GLU A 81 12.80 4.88 -38.15
N SER A 82 13.79 4.19 -37.59
CA SER A 82 14.06 2.77 -37.89
C SER A 82 12.85 1.85 -37.65
N LYS A 83 12.05 2.10 -36.60
CA LYS A 83 10.91 1.25 -36.23
C LYS A 83 9.66 1.49 -37.07
N TYR A 84 9.43 2.72 -37.51
CA TYR A 84 8.19 3.13 -38.17
C TYR A 84 8.36 3.58 -39.62
N ASP A 85 9.60 3.75 -40.10
CA ASP A 85 9.93 4.00 -41.50
C ASP A 85 9.95 2.67 -42.28
N HIS A 86 8.77 2.06 -42.35
CA HIS A 86 8.46 0.98 -43.26
C HIS A 86 7.55 1.55 -44.36
N CYS A 87 8.15 1.88 -45.51
CA CYS A 87 7.44 2.00 -46.78
C CYS A 87 7.35 0.63 -47.45
#